data_AF-A0A123UEX6-F1
#
_entry.id   AF-A0A123UEX6-F1
#
_cell.length_a   1.000
_cell.length_b   1.000
_cell.length_c   1.000
_cell.angle_alpha   90.00
_cell.angle_beta   90.00
_cell.angle_gamma   90.00
#
_symmetry.space_group_name_H-M   'P 1'
#
loop_
_entity.id
_entity.type
_entity.pdbx_description
1 polymer ?
#
loop_
_entity_poly.entity_id
_entity_poly.type
_entity_poly.pdbx_seq_one_letter_code
_entity_poly.pdbx_strand_id
1 'polypeptide(L)'
;MLESLVALATLVTICSLILSAVDAGRRRQAWELEQQEVLNLAQMAVQTEQDNLALNGVTVQVQRTADEIIVFHEGKEVLSVVKK
;
A
#
# COMPACT_ATOMS: atom_id res chain seq x y z
N MET A 1 41.96 2.02 -25.49
CA MET A 1 41.84 2.81 -24.23
C MET A 1 40.49 3.50 -24.16
N LEU A 2 40.06 4.16 -25.25
CA LEU A 2 38.72 4.75 -25.37
C LEU A 2 37.61 3.68 -25.30
N GLU A 3 37.85 2.50 -25.88
CA GLU A 3 36.89 1.38 -25.91
C GLU A 3 36.53 0.90 -24.51
N SER A 4 37.53 0.74 -23.63
CA SER A 4 37.33 0.34 -22.25
C SER A 4 36.61 1.43 -21.43
N LEU A 5 36.85 2.71 -21.74
CA LEU A 5 36.17 3.82 -21.09
C LEU A 5 34.68 3.89 -21.48
N VAL A 6 34.37 3.70 -22.77
CA VAL A 6 32.99 3.65 -23.28
C VAL A 6 32.24 2.45 -22.70
N ALA A 7 32.89 1.29 -22.63
CA ALA A 7 32.32 0.10 -22.00
C ALA A 7 31.99 0.34 -20.52
N LEU A 8 32.90 0.96 -19.76
CA LEU A 8 32.67 1.30 -18.36
C LEU A 8 31.53 2.30 -18.18
N ALA A 9 31.50 3.38 -18.97
CA ALA A 9 30.43 4.38 -18.90
C ALA A 9 29.05 3.78 -19.20
N THR A 10 28.98 2.87 -20.17
CA THR A 10 27.76 2.15 -20.51
C THR A 10 27.32 1.24 -19.37
N LEU A 11 28.24 0.47 -18.79
CA LEU A 11 27.96 -0.39 -17.66
C LEU A 11 27.44 0.40 -16.45
N VAL A 12 28.12 1.49 -16.08
CA VAL A 12 27.71 2.36 -14.98
C VAL A 12 26.30 2.90 -15.22
N THR A 13 26.01 3.35 -16.44
CA THR A 13 24.68 3.87 -16.80
C THR A 13 23.60 2.79 -16.65
N ILE A 14 23.85 1.58 -17.15
CA ILE A 14 22.93 0.44 -17.00
C ILE A 14 22.70 0.12 -15.52
N CYS A 15 23.77 0.03 -14.72
CA CYS A 15 23.67 -0.23 -13.29
C CYS A 15 22.87 0.84 -12.55
N SER A 16 23.08 2.13 -12.86
CA SER A 16 22.33 3.24 -12.27
C SER A 16 20.83 3.19 -12.62
N LEU A 17 20.50 2.84 -13.86
CA LEU A 17 19.11 2.69 -14.29
C LEU A 17 18.43 1.51 -13.57
N ILE A 18 19.11 0.35 -13.50
CA ILE A 18 18.58 -0.82 -12.79
C ILE A 18 18.37 -0.50 -11.31
N LEU A 19 19.34 0.13 -10.64
CA LEU A 19 19.23 0.47 -9.23
C LEU A 19 18.04 1.41 -8.98
N SER A 20 17.88 2.43 -9.83
CA SER A 20 16.75 3.36 -9.74
C SER A 20 15.40 2.65 -9.94
N ALA A 21 15.32 1.73 -10.90
CA ALA A 21 14.10 0.96 -11.14
C ALA A 21 13.77 0.03 -9.97
N VAL A 22 14.78 -0.62 -9.38
CA VAL A 22 14.61 -1.50 -8.22
C VAL A 22 14.16 -0.70 -6.99
N ASP A 23 14.74 0.48 -6.75
CA ASP A 23 14.32 1.35 -5.65
C ASP A 23 12.87 1.83 -5.82
N ALA A 24 12.51 2.25 -7.03
CA ALA A 24 11.13 2.61 -7.34
C ALA A 24 10.16 1.43 -7.14
N GLY A 25 10.56 0.22 -7.56
CA GLY A 25 9.79 -1.00 -7.37
C GLY A 25 9.57 -1.33 -5.89
N ARG A 26 10.63 -1.28 -5.07
CA ARG A 26 10.54 -1.51 -3.62
C ARG A 26 9.59 -0.54 -2.93
N ARG A 27 9.67 0.75 -3.27
CA ARG A 27 8.77 1.77 -2.72
C ARG A 27 7.32 1.52 -3.09
N ARG A 28 7.06 1.15 -4.35
CA ARG A 28 5.71 0.80 -4.81
C ARG A 28 5.18 -0.43 -4.08
N GLN A 29 5.98 -1.48 -3.97
CA GLN A 29 5.59 -2.71 -3.28
C GLN A 29 5.28 -2.45 -1.79
N ALA A 30 6.10 -1.65 -1.11
CA ALA A 30 5.84 -1.28 0.28
C ALA A 30 4.50 -0.54 0.43
N TRP A 31 4.22 0.40 -0.46
CA TRP A 31 2.95 1.12 -0.48
C TRP A 31 1.76 0.18 -0.78
N GLU A 32 1.89 -0.73 -1.74
CA GLU A 32 0.83 -1.71 -2.06
C GLU A 32 0.53 -2.63 -0.87
N LEU A 33 1.56 -3.09 -0.15
CA LEU A 33 1.39 -3.91 1.06
C LEU A 33 0.68 -3.15 2.18
N GLU A 34 1.03 -1.88 2.39
CA GLU A 34 0.38 -1.02 3.37
C GLU A 34 -1.12 -0.86 3.04
N GLN A 35 -1.46 -0.59 1.78
CA GLN A 35 -2.86 -0.49 1.36
C GLN A 35 -3.61 -1.82 1.53
N GLN A 36 -2.97 -2.96 1.26
CA GLN A 36 -3.54 -4.28 1.49
C GLN A 36 -3.80 -4.54 2.97
N GLU A 37 -2.87 -4.15 3.84
CA GLU A 37 -3.03 -4.30 5.29
C GLU A 37 -4.20 -3.48 5.82
N VAL A 38 -4.35 -2.24 5.38
CA VAL A 38 -5.50 -1.38 5.70
C VAL A 38 -6.82 -2.01 5.25
N LEU A 39 -6.88 -2.51 4.02
CA LEU A 39 -8.09 -3.14 3.48
C LEU A 39 -8.44 -4.44 4.23
N ASN A 40 -7.45 -5.28 4.51
CA ASN A 40 -7.64 -6.50 5.29
C ASN A 40 -8.15 -6.18 6.70
N LEU A 41 -7.58 -5.15 7.34
CA LEU A 41 -8.03 -4.70 8.65
C LEU A 41 -9.46 -4.16 8.60
N ALA A 42 -9.81 -3.40 7.55
CA ALA A 42 -11.16 -2.91 7.33
C ALA A 42 -12.17 -4.07 7.19
N GLN A 43 -11.85 -5.10 6.41
CA GLN A 43 -12.68 -6.30 6.29
C GLN A 43 -12.83 -7.03 7.62
N MET A 44 -11.73 -7.22 8.37
CA MET A 44 -11.77 -7.84 9.68
C MET A 44 -12.63 -7.04 10.68
N ALA A 45 -12.55 -5.72 10.68
CA ALA A 45 -13.36 -4.85 11.54
C ALA A 45 -14.85 -5.00 11.22
N VAL A 46 -15.21 -5.07 9.94
CA VAL A 46 -16.60 -5.31 9.50
C VAL A 46 -17.08 -6.70 9.95
N GLN A 47 -16.29 -7.75 9.69
CA GLN A 47 -16.63 -9.15 10.01
C GLN A 47 -16.71 -9.45 11.51
N THR A 48 -15.87 -8.80 12.31
CA THR A 48 -15.85 -8.97 13.78
C THR A 48 -16.79 -8.02 14.50
N GLU A 49 -17.60 -7.24 13.75
CA GLU A 49 -18.55 -6.25 14.28
C GLU A 49 -17.91 -5.19 15.19
N GLN A 50 -16.61 -4.94 15.05
CA GLN A 50 -15.89 -3.93 15.83
C GLN A 50 -16.02 -2.55 15.16
N ASP A 51 -16.30 -1.52 15.96
CA ASP A 51 -16.41 -0.14 15.48
C ASP A 51 -15.04 0.55 15.36
N ASN A 52 -14.03 0.06 16.07
CA ASN A 52 -12.65 0.51 15.94
C ASN A 52 -11.73 -0.69 16.11
N LEU A 53 -10.83 -0.90 15.15
CA LEU A 53 -9.87 -1.99 15.17
C LEU A 53 -8.47 -1.46 14.86
N ALA A 54 -7.51 -1.82 15.71
CA ALA A 54 -6.10 -1.46 15.53
C ALA A 54 -5.24 -2.73 15.54
N LEU A 55 -4.42 -2.90 14.52
CA LEU A 55 -3.51 -4.03 14.39
C LEU A 55 -2.25 -3.58 13.65
N ASN A 56 -1.08 -4.02 14.12
CA ASN A 56 0.22 -3.71 13.50
C ASN A 56 0.49 -2.21 13.25
N GLY A 57 -0.08 -1.33 14.07
CA GLY A 57 0.06 0.13 13.91
C GLY A 57 -0.93 0.76 12.92
N VAL A 58 -1.72 -0.04 12.20
CA VAL A 58 -2.83 0.42 11.37
C VAL A 58 -4.09 0.48 12.23
N THR A 59 -4.86 1.57 12.11
CA THR A 59 -6.15 1.74 12.81
C THR A 59 -7.25 2.06 11.81
N VAL A 60 -8.38 1.39 11.95
CA VAL A 60 -9.58 1.63 11.15
C VAL A 60 -10.80 1.88 12.04
N GLN A 61 -11.71 2.72 11.57
CA GLN A 61 -12.96 3.08 12.23
C GLN A 61 -14.12 2.70 11.34
N VAL A 62 -15.11 1.99 11.88
CA VAL A 62 -16.29 1.54 11.15
C VAL A 62 -17.48 2.40 11.54
N GLN A 63 -18.13 2.99 10.55
CA GLN A 63 -19.39 3.68 10.70
C GLN A 63 -20.49 2.81 10.10
N ARG A 64 -21.42 2.36 10.94
CA ARG A 64 -22.55 1.51 10.53
C ARG A 64 -23.81 2.34 10.52
N THR A 65 -24.52 2.35 9.40
CA THR A 65 -25.86 2.91 9.27
C THR A 65 -26.88 1.80 8.98
N ALA A 66 -28.15 2.16 8.83
CA ALA A 66 -29.20 1.20 8.50
C ALA A 66 -28.97 0.54 7.12
N ASP A 67 -28.43 1.30 6.17
CA ASP A 67 -28.33 0.90 4.76
C ASP A 67 -26.90 0.58 4.32
N GLU A 68 -25.88 1.03 5.05
CA GLU A 68 -24.48 0.87 4.65
C GLU A 68 -23.52 0.70 5.83
N ILE A 69 -22.33 0.20 5.53
CA ILE A 69 -21.18 0.13 6.43
C ILE A 69 -20.00 0.78 5.71
N ILE A 70 -19.45 1.83 6.29
CA ILE A 70 -18.29 2.56 5.75
C ILE A 70 -17.13 2.41 6.73
N VAL A 71 -15.94 2.12 6.23
CA VAL A 71 -14.71 2.02 7.02
C VAL A 71 -13.74 3.13 6.63
N PHE A 72 -13.20 3.80 7.64
CA PHE A 72 -12.26 4.89 7.51
C PHE A 72 -10.89 4.53 8.07
N HIS A 73 -9.85 4.98 7.39
CA HIS A 73 -8.46 4.98 7.86
C HIS A 73 -7.90 6.40 7.69
N GLU A 74 -7.39 7.00 8.76
CA GLU A 74 -6.87 8.39 8.76
C GLU A 74 -7.84 9.42 8.12
N GLY A 75 -9.15 9.22 8.35
CA GLY A 75 -10.20 10.09 7.79
C GLY A 75 -10.51 9.87 6.31
N LYS A 76 -9.89 8.88 5.65
CA LYS A 76 -10.20 8.47 4.27
C LYS A 76 -11.03 7.19 4.28
N GLU A 77 -12.05 7.14 3.42
CA GLU A 77 -12.81 5.92 3.18
C GLU A 77 -11.92 4.87 2.49
N VAL A 78 -11.92 3.65 3.04
CA VAL A 78 -11.13 2.52 2.52
C VAL A 78 -11.98 1.31 2.15
N LEU A 79 -13.21 1.22 2.65
CA LEU A 79 -14.17 0.17 2.33
C LEU A 79 -15.59 0.70 2.53
N SER A 80 -16.49 0.39 1.60
CA SER A 80 -17.93 0.62 1.76
C SER A 80 -18.72 -0.61 1.33
N VAL A 81 -19.73 -0.98 2.13
CA VAL A 81 -20.59 -2.13 1.92
C VAL A 81 -22.05 -1.70 2.06
N VAL A 82 -22.81 -1.84 0.98
CA VAL A 82 -24.26 -1.57 0.98
C VAL A 82 -25.00 -2.83 1.45
N LYS A 83 -25.87 -2.67 2.45
CA LYS A 83 -26.77 -3.74 2.92
C LYS A 83 -27.90 -3.89 1.91
N LYS A 84 -28.02 -5.07 1.29
CA LYS A 84 -29.14 -5.42 0.41
C LYS A 84 -30.25 -6.10 1.16
#